data_AF-A0A4Y2W6D8-F1
#
_entry.id   AF-A0A4Y2W6D8-F1
#
_cell.length_a   1.000
_cell.length_b   1.000
_cell.length_c   1.000
_cell.angle_alpha   90.00
_cell.angle_beta   90.00
_cell.angle_gamma   90.00
#
_symmetry.space_group_name_H-M   'P 1'
#
loop_
_entity.id
_entity.type
_entity.pdbx_description
1 polymer ?
#
loop_
_entity_poly.entity_id
_entity_poly.type
_entity_poly.pdbx_seq_one_letter_code
_entity_poly.pdbx_strand_id
1 'polypeptide(L)' 'IWLDSEQILLRNLRTALPTSRGRSYQGIYAMCSCENGRLFLSAPDGHCQADELVCQ' A
#
# COMPACT_ATOMS: atom_id res chain seq x y z
N ILE A 1 -1.54 -23.89 -0.25
CA ILE A 1 -1.50 -22.91 -1.37
C ILE A 1 -0.29 -22.05 -1.13
N TRP A 2 0.73 -22.13 -1.99
CA TRP A 2 1.96 -21.34 -1.87
C TRP A 2 1.91 -20.24 -2.92
N LEU A 3 2.10 -19.00 -2.50
CA LEU A 3 2.13 -17.83 -3.37
C LEU A 3 3.60 -17.47 -3.59
N ASP A 4 4.09 -17.71 -4.81
CA ASP A 4 5.43 -17.32 -5.24
C ASP A 4 5.41 -15.83 -5.62
N SER A 5 6.02 -15.00 -4.78
CA SER A 5 6.06 -13.55 -4.96
C SER A 5 6.75 -13.11 -6.25
N GLU A 6 7.63 -13.94 -6.82
CA GLU A 6 8.36 -13.61 -8.05
C GLU A 6 7.48 -13.74 -9.30
N GLN A 7 6.37 -14.48 -9.20
CA GLN A 7 5.46 -14.73 -10.33
C GLN A 7 4.15 -13.95 -10.24
N ILE A 8 4.03 -13.02 -9.29
CA ILE A 8 2.84 -12.20 -9.12
C ILE A 8 2.81 -11.10 -10.18
N LEU A 9 2.25 -11.42 -11.35
CA LEU A 9 1.98 -10.45 -12.43
C LEU A 9 0.56 -9.89 -12.28
N LEU A 10 0.44 -8.70 -11.70
CA LEU A 10 -0.85 -8.01 -11.55
C LEU A 10 -1.03 -6.97 -12.67
N ARG A 11 -1.54 -7.43 -13.82
CA ARG A 11 -1.77 -6.57 -14.99
C ARG A 11 -2.77 -5.46 -14.67
N ASN A 12 -2.42 -4.22 -15.01
CA ASN A 12 -3.22 -3.01 -14.78
C ASN A 12 -3.55 -2.74 -13.30
N LEU A 13 -2.85 -3.38 -12.35
CA LEU A 13 -2.99 -3.01 -10.95
C LEU A 13 -2.38 -1.63 -10.76
N ARG A 14 -3.23 -0.68 -10.36
CA ARG A 14 -2.78 0.67 -10.05
C ARG A 14 -2.11 0.63 -8.68
N THR A 15 -0.82 0.89 -8.65
CA THR A 15 -0.04 1.02 -7.43
C THR A 15 -0.11 2.46 -6.91
N ALA A 16 0.11 2.63 -5.61
CA ALA A 16 0.17 3.94 -4.97
C ALA A 16 1.17 4.88 -5.67
N LEU A 17 2.34 4.36 -6.02
CA LEU A 17 3.37 5.08 -6.76
C LEU A 17 3.32 4.70 -8.24
N PRO A 18 3.19 5.64 -9.17
CA PRO A 18 3.34 5.36 -10.61
C PRO A 18 4.81 5.05 -10.93
N THR A 19 5.02 4.08 -11.82
CA THR A 19 6.35 3.58 -12.23
C THR A 19 7.23 4.62 -12.94
N SER A 20 6.65 5.74 -13.37
CA SER A 20 7.32 6.81 -14.09
C SER A 20 7.09 8.15 -13.38
N ARG A 21 8.08 8.65 -12.62
CA ARG A 21 8.20 10.01 -12.02
C ARG A 21 6.88 10.81 -11.99
N GLY A 22 5.86 10.26 -11.35
CA GLY A 22 4.48 10.70 -11.53
C GLY A 22 3.82 10.96 -10.20
N ARG A 23 2.83 11.86 -10.20
CA ARG A 23 1.97 12.07 -9.03
C ARG A 23 1.14 10.82 -8.79
N SER A 24 0.99 10.42 -7.54
CA SER A 24 0.11 9.32 -7.14
C SER A 24 -1.30 9.53 -7.70
N TYR A 25 -1.95 8.42 -8.08
CA TYR A 25 -3.33 8.47 -8.57
C TYR A 25 -4.25 9.00 -7.47
N GLN A 26 -5.17 9.91 -7.81
CA GLN A 26 -6.21 10.35 -6.88
C GLN A 26 -7.12 9.16 -6.51
N GLY A 27 -7.48 9.08 -5.24
CA GLY A 27 -8.37 8.03 -4.71
C GLY A 27 -7.73 6.65 -4.57
N ILE A 28 -6.41 6.53 -4.73
CA ILE A 28 -5.67 5.31 -4.38
C ILE A 28 -5.01 5.50 -3.02
N TYR A 29 -5.16 4.51 -2.16
CA TYR A 29 -4.55 4.45 -0.84
C TYR A 29 -3.57 3.28 -0.78
N ALA A 30 -2.49 3.45 -0.03
CA ALA A 30 -1.62 2.33 0.31
C ALA A 30 -2.23 1.57 1.50
N MET A 31 -2.05 0.24 1.53
CA MET A 31 -2.44 -0.59 2.66
C MET A 31 -1.22 -0.84 3.53
N CYS A 32 -1.30 -0.46 4.79
CA CYS A 32 -0.24 -0.59 5.79
C CYS A 32 -0.69 -1.50 6.94
N SER A 33 0.27 -2.11 7.62
CA SER A 33 0.05 -2.93 8.81
C SER A 33 0.72 -2.31 10.03
N CYS A 34 -0.02 -2.19 11.12
CA CYS A 34 0.52 -1.90 12.44
C CYS A 34 1.25 -3.14 13.01
N GLU A 35 2.08 -2.97 14.03
CA GLU A 35 2.78 -4.08 14.69
C GLU A 35 1.83 -5.12 15.31
N ASN A 36 0.65 -4.68 15.77
CA ASN A 36 -0.40 -5.55 16.28
C ASN A 36 -1.17 -6.31 15.17
N GLY A 37 -0.80 -6.13 13.90
CA GLY A 37 -1.42 -6.78 12.75
C GLY A 37 -2.68 -6.08 12.21
N ARG A 38 -3.10 -4.95 12.82
CA ARG A 38 -4.22 -4.16 12.31
C ARG A 38 -3.85 -3.49 10.98
N LEU A 39 -4.77 -3.54 10.02
CA LEU A 39 -4.58 -2.93 8.70
C LEU A 39 -5.23 -1.54 8.64
N PHE A 40 -4.55 -0.61 8.00
CA PHE A 40 -5.07 0.74 7.75
C PHE A 40 -4.71 1.25 6.36
N LEU A 41 -5.43 2.28 5.92
CA LEU A 41 -5.21 2.94 4.63
C LEU A 41 -4.42 4.23 4.84
N SER A 42 -3.30 4.39 4.12
CA SER A 42 -2.46 5.58 4.16
C SER A 42 -2.42 6.30 2.81
N ALA A 43 -1.85 7.51 2.81
CA ALA A 43 -1.57 8.23 1.58
C ALA A 43 -0.70 7.40 0.62
N PRO A 44 -0.85 7.57 -0.70
CA PRO A 44 -0.15 6.77 -1.70
C PRO A 44 1.30 7.25 -1.97
N ASP A 45 1.98 7.82 -0.98
CA ASP A 45 3.36 8.34 -1.08
C ASP A 45 4.43 7.32 -0.69
N GLY A 46 4.02 6.13 -0.27
CA GLY A 46 4.92 5.04 0.13
C GLY A 46 5.36 5.10 1.59
N HIS A 47 4.90 6.08 2.36
CA HIS A 47 5.15 6.16 3.79
C HIS A 47 3.92 5.68 4.59
N CYS A 48 4.13 4.70 5.46
CA CYS A 48 3.10 4.24 6.40
C CYS A 48 3.17 5.08 7.67
N GLN A 49 2.31 6.09 7.75
CA GLN A 49 2.15 6.90 8.96
C GLN A 49 0.69 6.85 9.40
N ALA A 50 0.49 6.48 10.66
CA ALA A 50 -0.80 6.39 11.32
C ALA A 50 -0.72 7.11 12.67
N ASP A 51 -1.87 7.65 13.10
CA ASP A 51 -2.03 8.11 14.48
C ASP A 51 -1.97 6.92 15.43
N GLU A 52 -1.53 7.13 16.66
CA GLU A 52 -1.44 6.09 17.68
C GLU A 52 -2.79 5.38 17.84
N LEU A 53 -3.92 6.11 17.79
CA LEU A 53 -5.29 5.57 17.88
C LEU A 53 -5.63 4.53 16.79
N VAL A 54 -4.98 4.60 15.64
CA VAL A 54 -5.19 3.65 14.53
C VAL A 54 -4.46 2.34 14.80
N CYS A 55 -3.31 2.40 15.45
CA CYS A 55 -2.44 1.25 15.72
C CYS A 55 -2.47 0.73 17.16
N GLN A 56 -3.43 1.16 17.98
CA GLN A 56 -3.72 0.55 19.29
C GLN A 56 -4.25 -0.87 19.12
#